data_AF-A0A7C3LGZ8-F1
#
_entry.id   AF-A0A7C3LGZ8-F1
#
_cell.length_a   1.000
_cell.length_b   1.000
_cell.length_c   1.000
_cell.angle_alpha   90.00
_cell.angle_beta   90.00
_cell.angle_gamma   90.00
#
_symmetry.space_group_name_H-M   'P 1'
#
loop_
_entity.id
_entity.type
_entity.pdbx_description
1 polymer ?
#
loop_
_entity_poly.entity_id
_entity_poly.type
_entity_poly.pdbx_seq_one_letter_code
_entity_poly.pdbx_strand_id
1 'polypeptide(L)'
;LDVGRVRVRPSWIDAPPPPGGVEVVLDPGMAFGTGSHPTTSLCLAALSDLVPARPGMAVLDVGTGSGLLAIAARKLGADDALPKPIQTDLLLATIRRLAG
;
A
#
# COMPACT_ATOMS: atom_id res chain seq x y z
N LEU A 1 11.04 5.90 -1.66
CA LEU A 1 9.96 6.61 -0.93
C LEU A 1 9.66 5.81 0.31
N ASP A 2 9.67 6.45 1.47
CA ASP A 2 9.31 5.80 2.74
C ASP A 2 8.04 6.43 3.27
N VAL A 3 7.05 5.59 3.58
CA VAL A 3 5.78 6.01 4.16
C VAL A 3 5.41 5.04 5.27
N GLY A 4 5.47 5.50 6.52
CA GLY A 4 5.19 4.66 7.68
C GLY A 4 6.05 3.39 7.69
N ARG A 5 5.39 2.24 7.58
CA ARG A 5 6.05 0.92 7.57
C ARG A 5 6.38 0.42 6.17
N VAL A 6 6.16 1.20 5.11
CA VAL A 6 6.37 0.78 3.73
C VAL A 6 7.49 1.58 3.08
N ARG A 7 8.49 0.87 2.53
CA ARG A 7 9.50 1.43 1.65
C ARG A 7 9.24 1.02 0.21
N VAL A 8 9.13 1.99 -0.69
CA VAL A 8 9.00 1.80 -2.14
C VAL A 8 10.31 2.21 -2.80
N ARG A 9 10.94 1.29 -3.51
CA ARG A 9 12.21 1.52 -4.20
C ARG A 9 12.25 0.81 -5.56
N PRO A 10 13.03 1.30 -6.52
CA PRO A 10 13.34 0.54 -7.71
C PRO A 10 14.33 -0.59 -7.41
N SER A 11 14.41 -1.56 -8.32
CA SER A 11 15.22 -2.78 -8.21
C SER A 11 16.72 -2.51 -8.12
N TRP A 12 17.21 -1.42 -8.73
CA TRP A 12 18.61 -1.02 -8.74
C TRP A 12 19.07 -0.24 -7.50
N ILE A 13 18.17 0.08 -6.56
CA ILE A 13 18.54 0.67 -5.28
C ILE A 13 18.48 -0.43 -4.22
N ASP A 14 19.63 -0.74 -3.62
CA ASP A 14 19.68 -1.64 -2.46
C ASP A 14 19.41 -0.85 -1.19
N ALA A 15 18.29 -1.15 -0.53
CA ALA A 15 17.90 -0.57 0.73
C ALA A 15 16.98 -1.54 1.48
N PRO A 16 17.31 -1.91 2.74
CA PRO A 16 16.47 -2.82 3.53
C PRO A 16 15.11 -2.18 3.86
N PRO A 17 14.08 -2.95 4.26
CA PRO A 17 12.83 -2.35 4.75
C PRO A 17 13.05 -1.52 6.03
N PRO A 18 12.14 -0.57 6.35
CA PRO A 18 12.18 0.14 7.62
C PRO A 18 11.97 -0.83 8.79
N PRO A 19 12.46 -0.52 10.01
CA PRO A 19 12.30 -1.39 11.18
C PRO A 19 10.85 -1.77 11.42
N GLY A 20 10.56 -3.08 11.47
CA GLY A 20 9.20 -3.58 11.66
C GLY A 20 8.24 -3.22 10.51
N GLY A 21 8.78 -2.98 9.32
CA GLY A 21 8.03 -2.68 8.11
C GLY A 21 8.44 -3.57 6.94
N VAL A 22 8.04 -3.16 5.74
CA VAL A 22 8.10 -3.95 4.52
C VAL A 22 8.67 -3.14 3.36
N GLU A 23 9.23 -3.84 2.39
CA GLU A 23 9.66 -3.24 1.14
C GLU A 23 8.78 -3.67 -0.04
N VAL A 24 8.49 -2.73 -0.92
CA VAL A 24 7.89 -2.94 -2.23
C VAL A 24 8.89 -2.49 -3.28
N VAL A 25 9.33 -3.43 -4.11
CA VAL A 25 10.20 -3.15 -5.24
C VAL A 25 9.32 -2.86 -6.45
N LEU A 26 9.41 -1.65 -6.99
CA LEU A 26 8.63 -1.21 -8.14
C LEU A 26 9.47 -0.30 -9.03
N ASP A 27 9.72 -0.75 -10.26
CA ASP A 27 10.51 0.00 -11.23
C ASP A 27 9.65 1.10 -11.89
N PRO A 28 10.11 2.36 -11.91
CA PRO A 28 9.39 3.46 -12.54
C PRO A 28 9.19 3.22 -14.05
N GLY A 29 7.98 3.45 -14.54
CA GLY A 29 7.65 3.42 -15.97
C GLY A 29 6.69 2.31 -16.41
N MET A 30 6.51 1.24 -15.63
CA MET A 30 5.65 0.12 -16.05
C MET A 30 4.15 0.30 -15.75
N ALA A 31 3.77 1.24 -14.87
CA ALA A 31 2.37 1.55 -14.57
C ALA A 31 2.22 2.87 -13.78
N PHE A 32 1.05 3.48 -13.87
CA PHE A 32 0.68 4.65 -13.05
C PHE A 32 0.66 4.25 -11.55
N GLY A 33 1.15 5.12 -10.66
CA GLY A 33 1.15 4.85 -9.21
C GLY A 33 2.49 4.38 -8.62
N THR A 34 3.58 5.11 -8.88
CA THR A 34 4.92 4.86 -8.31
C THR A 34 5.07 5.30 -6.84
N GLY A 35 3.99 5.74 -6.19
CA GLY A 35 4.00 6.22 -4.81
C GLY A 35 4.18 7.74 -4.65
N SER A 36 4.70 8.43 -5.67
CA SER A 36 4.99 9.87 -5.60
C SER A 36 3.76 10.77 -5.63
N HIS A 37 2.59 10.25 -6.03
CA HIS A 37 1.35 11.01 -5.96
C HIS A 37 0.86 11.10 -4.50
N PRO A 38 0.43 12.28 -4.01
CA PRO A 38 0.03 12.46 -2.61
C PRO A 38 -1.03 11.46 -2.13
N THR A 39 -1.98 11.09 -3.00
CA THR A 39 -3.02 10.10 -2.69
C THR A 39 -2.44 8.72 -2.40
N THR A 40 -1.43 8.27 -3.15
CA THR A 40 -0.80 6.96 -2.93
C THR A 40 -0.04 6.93 -1.60
N SER A 41 0.64 8.03 -1.25
CA SER A 41 1.32 8.15 0.04
C SER A 41 0.32 8.12 1.22
N LEU A 42 -0.83 8.78 1.11
CA LEU A 42 -1.87 8.70 2.14
C LEU A 42 -2.42 7.27 2.31
N CYS A 43 -2.67 6.55 1.22
CA CYS A 43 -3.11 5.17 1.27
C CYS A 43 -2.06 4.25 1.91
N LEU A 44 -0.78 4.42 1.59
CA LEU A 44 0.32 3.65 2.19
C LEU A 44 0.48 3.90 3.69
N ALA A 45 0.29 5.15 4.13
CA ALA A 45 0.28 5.49 5.55
C ALA A 45 -0.87 4.78 6.27
N ALA A 46 -2.09 4.85 5.71
CA ALA A 46 -3.25 4.17 6.30
C ALA A 46 -3.06 2.65 6.38
N LEU A 47 -2.51 2.01 5.35
CA LEU A 47 -2.22 0.58 5.37
C LEU A 47 -1.18 0.21 6.42
N SER A 48 -0.16 1.05 6.60
CA SER A 48 0.91 0.86 7.60
C SER A 48 0.38 0.77 9.03
N ASP A 49 -0.75 1.42 9.32
CA ASP A 49 -1.36 1.42 10.64
C ASP A 49 -2.47 0.38 10.76
N LEU A 50 -3.35 0.28 9.75
CA LEU A 50 -4.57 -0.53 9.82
C LEU A 50 -4.31 -2.03 9.70
N VAL A 51 -3.38 -2.44 8.83
CA VAL A 51 -3.14 -3.87 8.56
C VAL A 51 -2.47 -4.55 9.76
N PRO A 52 -1.39 -4.00 10.36
CA PRO A 52 -0.79 -4.62 11.55
C PRO A 52 -1.73 -4.63 12.76
N ALA A 53 -2.64 -3.65 12.87
CA ALA A 53 -3.63 -3.61 13.94
C ALA A 53 -4.75 -4.65 13.77
N ARG A 54 -4.91 -5.22 12.57
CA ARG A 54 -5.92 -6.24 12.23
C ARG A 54 -5.33 -7.29 11.29
N PRO A 55 -4.51 -8.23 11.82
CA PRO A 55 -3.97 -9.32 11.01
C PRO A 55 -5.09 -10.13 10.32
N GLY A 56 -4.88 -10.53 9.07
CA GLY A 56 -5.90 -11.24 8.29
C GLY A 56 -7.06 -10.35 7.80
N MET A 57 -6.90 -9.02 7.85
CA MET A 57 -7.86 -8.12 7.21
C MET A 57 -7.85 -8.34 5.69
N ALA A 58 -9.03 -8.51 5.11
CA ALA A 58 -9.20 -8.46 3.66
C ALA A 58 -8.99 -7.02 3.17
N VAL A 59 -8.09 -6.84 2.21
CA VAL A 59 -7.78 -5.52 1.63
C VAL A 59 -8.10 -5.50 0.15
N LEU A 60 -8.54 -4.34 -0.27
CA LEU A 60 -8.83 -4.05 -1.65
C LEU A 60 -8.10 -2.80 -2.17
N ASP A 61 -7.54 -2.94 -3.36
CA ASP A 61 -6.99 -1.89 -4.19
C ASP A 61 -7.76 -1.68 -5.52
N VAL A 62 -8.68 -0.70 -5.60
CA VAL A 62 -9.30 -0.27 -6.88
C VAL A 62 -8.41 0.66 -7.66
N GLY A 63 -8.30 0.40 -8.97
CA GLY A 63 -7.48 1.22 -9.84
C GLY A 63 -6.01 0.98 -9.54
N THR A 64 -5.66 -0.29 -9.28
CA THR A 64 -4.38 -0.73 -8.72
C THR A 64 -3.16 -0.22 -9.48
N GLY A 65 -3.32 0.11 -10.77
CA GLY A 65 -2.23 0.66 -11.58
C GLY A 65 -1.02 -0.27 -11.52
N SER A 66 0.00 0.16 -10.82
CA SER A 66 1.24 -0.58 -10.55
C SER A 66 1.13 -1.77 -9.60
N GLY A 67 0.01 -1.96 -8.91
CA GLY A 67 -0.10 -2.99 -7.87
C GLY A 67 0.43 -2.55 -6.51
N LEU A 68 0.91 -1.31 -6.37
CA LEU A 68 1.68 -0.87 -5.20
C LEU A 68 0.92 -1.07 -3.87
N LEU A 69 -0.34 -0.64 -3.79
CA LEU A 69 -1.11 -0.72 -2.55
C LEU A 69 -1.48 -2.17 -2.21
N ALA A 70 -1.84 -2.98 -3.21
CA ALA A 70 -2.09 -4.41 -3.02
C ALA A 70 -0.85 -5.17 -2.52
N ILE A 71 0.32 -4.93 -3.12
CA ILE A 71 1.58 -5.57 -2.70
C ILE A 71 1.95 -5.15 -1.28
N ALA A 72 1.84 -3.85 -0.96
CA ALA A 72 2.11 -3.34 0.37
C ALA A 72 1.19 -3.97 1.43
N ALA A 73 -0.12 -4.02 1.17
CA ALA A 73 -1.10 -4.58 2.09
C ALA A 73 -0.83 -6.07 2.41
N ARG A 74 -0.52 -6.87 1.38
CA ARG A 74 -0.17 -8.28 1.54
C ARG A 74 1.07 -8.46 2.40
N LYS A 75 2.13 -7.69 2.11
CA LYS A 75 3.38 -7.76 2.88
C LYS A 75 3.18 -7.32 4.34
N LEU A 76 2.24 -6.43 4.61
CA LEU A 76 1.88 -5.99 5.96
C LEU A 76 1.01 -7.01 6.73
N GLY A 77 0.51 -8.08 6.08
CA GLY A 77 -0.25 -9.15 6.73
C GLY A 77 -1.75 -9.19 6.43
N ALA A 78 -2.19 -8.60 5.32
CA ALA A 78 -3.56 -8.76 4.81
C ALA A 78 -3.78 -10.20 4.26
N ASP A 79 -5.01 -10.71 4.38
CA ASP A 79 -5.37 -12.07 3.95
C ASP A 79 -5.74 -12.16 2.46
N ASP A 80 -5.50 -13.32 1.85
CA ASP A 80 -5.48 -13.54 0.39
C ASP A 80 -6.86 -13.85 -0.23
N ALA A 81 -7.96 -13.58 0.48
CA ALA A 81 -9.29 -13.99 0.06
C ALA A 81 -9.91 -13.08 -1.02
N LEU A 82 -9.36 -13.12 -2.25
CA LEU A 82 -10.06 -13.27 -3.55
C LEU A 82 -9.24 -12.70 -4.74
N PRO A 83 -9.08 -13.46 -5.84
CA PRO A 83 -8.66 -12.92 -7.13
C PRO A 83 -9.91 -12.54 -7.96
N LYS A 84 -10.33 -11.26 -7.95
CA LYS A 84 -11.25 -10.62 -8.93
C LYS A 84 -11.41 -9.11 -8.64
N PRO A 85 -11.98 -8.28 -9.54
CA PRO A 85 -11.93 -6.82 -9.41
C PRO A 85 -12.90 -6.40 -8.29
N ILE A 86 -12.39 -5.81 -7.24
CA ILE A 86 -13.15 -5.51 -6.01
C ILE A 86 -13.19 -3.95 -5.88
N GLN A 87 -14.21 -3.33 -5.23
CA GLN A 87 -14.49 -1.86 -5.21
C GLN A 87 -14.19 -1.05 -3.90
N THR A 88 -13.55 0.14 -3.99
CA THR A 88 -13.03 0.97 -2.89
C THR A 88 -14.09 1.93 -2.38
N ASP A 89 -14.91 1.46 -1.43
CA ASP A 89 -15.83 2.34 -0.69
C ASP A 89 -15.36 2.61 0.76
N LEU A 90 -14.32 1.91 1.25
CA LEU A 90 -13.84 2.04 2.63
C LEU A 90 -12.61 2.95 2.82
N LEU A 91 -11.71 3.07 1.84
CA LEU A 91 -10.50 3.91 2.01
C LEU A 91 -10.80 5.42 1.94
N LEU A 92 -11.78 5.82 1.11
CA LEU A 92 -12.26 7.21 1.01
C LEU A 92 -12.96 7.68 2.30
N ALA A 93 -13.67 6.78 2.99
CA ALA A 93 -14.28 7.08 4.28
C ALA A 93 -13.23 7.27 5.39
N THR A 94 -12.14 6.48 5.39
CA THR A 94 -11.04 6.64 6.36
C THR A 94 -10.23 7.91 6.09
N ILE A 95 -9.91 8.25 4.83
CA ILE A 95 -9.21 9.50 4.51
C ILE A 95 -10.07 10.73 4.86
N ARG A 96 -11.40 10.69 4.62
CA ARG A 96 -12.32 11.76 5.05
C ARG A 96 -12.46 11.88 6.57
N ARG A 97 -12.24 10.79 7.32
CA ARG A 97 -12.30 10.79 8.78
C ARG A 97 -10.99 11.25 9.45
N LEU A 98 -9.86 11.13 8.77
CA LEU A 98 -8.55 11.62 9.23
C LEU A 98 -8.26 13.06 8.80
N ALA A 99 -8.98 13.58 7.79
CA ALA A 99 -8.91 14.96 7.33
C ALA A 99 -10.03 15.86 7.90
N GLY A 100 -10.80 15.35 8.87
CA GLY A 100 -11.82 16.08 9.62
C GLY A 100 -11.37 16.35 11.04
#